data_AF-A0A2G6F2S7-F1
#
_entry.id   AF-A0A2G6F2S7-F1
#
_cell.length_a   1.000
_cell.length_b   1.000
_cell.length_c   1.000
_cell.angle_alpha   90.00
_cell.angle_beta   90.00
_cell.angle_gamma   90.00
#
_symmetry.space_group_name_H-M   'P 1'
#
loop_
_entity.id
_entity.type
_entity.pdbx_description
1 polymer ?
#
loop_
_entity_poly.entity_id
_entity_poly.type
_entity_poly.pdbx_seq_one_letter_code
_entity_poly.pdbx_strand_id
1 'polypeptide(L)'
;MTFLEKLKSAGYWIKALRIALLFLILLTVISLLFSNFSDIINLDFAKVYHDNFSGNTWKKFFFTKVILSISYGMFMAHVNLIK
;
A
#
# COMPACT_ATOMS: atom_id res chain seq x y z
N MET A 1 -23.81 -9.99 13.58
CA MET A 1 -22.79 -10.89 12.99
C MET A 1 -21.51 -10.76 13.76
N THR A 2 -20.94 -11.88 14.17
CA THR A 2 -19.63 -11.92 14.84
C THR A 2 -18.51 -11.61 13.84
N PHE A 3 -17.34 -11.19 14.32
CA PHE A 3 -16.19 -10.89 13.46
C PHE A 3 -15.79 -12.08 12.57
N LEU A 4 -15.88 -13.30 13.12
CA LEU A 4 -15.60 -14.55 12.41
C LEU A 4 -16.59 -14.82 11.27
N GLU A 5 -17.85 -14.40 11.39
CA GLU A 5 -18.82 -14.51 10.30
C GLU A 5 -18.52 -13.51 9.18
N LYS A 6 -18.07 -12.29 9.51
CA LYS A 6 -17.67 -11.28 8.52
C LYS A 6 -16.44 -11.71 7.72
N LEU A 7 -15.44 -12.33 8.35
CA LEU A 7 -14.24 -12.85 7.69
C LEU A 7 -14.54 -13.95 6.66
N LYS A 8 -15.65 -14.69 6.83
CA LYS A 8 -16.10 -15.71 5.86
C LYS A 8 -16.74 -15.11 4.62
N SER A 9 -17.13 -13.83 4.65
CA SER A 9 -17.74 -13.15 3.50
C SER A 9 -16.68 -12.68 2.51
N ALA A 10 -16.82 -13.06 1.24
CA ALA A 10 -16.02 -12.50 0.15
C ALA A 10 -16.13 -10.95 0.07
N GLY A 11 -17.29 -10.39 0.44
CA GLY A 11 -17.51 -8.94 0.45
C GLY A 11 -16.61 -8.19 1.43
N TYR A 12 -16.23 -8.81 2.56
CA TYR A 12 -15.27 -8.23 3.50
C TYR A 12 -13.89 -8.11 2.85
N TRP A 13 -13.41 -9.17 2.21
CA TRP A 13 -12.09 -9.18 1.57
C TRP A 13 -12.01 -8.24 0.37
N ILE A 14 -13.08 -8.10 -0.41
CA ILE A 14 -13.14 -7.13 -1.51
C ILE A 14 -13.01 -5.69 -0.98
N LYS A 15 -13.73 -5.35 0.11
CA LYS A 15 -13.61 -4.03 0.76
C LYS A 15 -12.20 -3.82 1.33
N ALA A 16 -11.67 -4.81 2.05
CA ALA A 16 -10.34 -4.75 2.64
C ALA A 16 -9.24 -4.56 1.59
N LEU A 17 -9.27 -5.33 0.50
CA LEU A 17 -8.32 -5.23 -0.61
C LEU A 17 -8.43 -3.91 -1.34
N ARG A 18 -9.66 -3.39 -1.58
CA ARG A 18 -9.85 -2.07 -2.20
C ARG A 18 -9.18 -0.96 -1.37
N ILE A 19 -9.38 -0.99 -0.05
CA ILE A 19 -8.77 0.00 0.87
C ILE A 19 -7.25 -0.19 0.93
N ALA A 20 -6.79 -1.44 1.05
CA ALA A 20 -5.37 -1.77 1.08
C ALA A 20 -4.65 -1.29 -0.20
N LEU A 21 -5.25 -1.50 -1.38
CA LEU A 21 -4.66 -1.06 -2.65
C LEU A 21 -4.55 0.46 -2.73
N LEU A 22 -5.61 1.20 -2.35
CA LEU A 22 -5.56 2.66 -2.32
C LEU A 22 -4.49 3.18 -1.36
N PHE A 23 -4.40 2.58 -0.17
CA PHE A 23 -3.41 2.95 0.83
C PHE A 23 -1.97 2.59 0.41
N LEU A 24 -1.79 1.47 -0.28
CA LEU A 24 -0.50 1.03 -0.81
C LEU A 24 0.04 2.03 -1.85
N ILE A 25 -0.83 2.49 -2.75
CA ILE A 25 -0.48 3.50 -3.76
C ILE A 25 -0.09 4.81 -3.05
N LEU A 26 -0.89 5.24 -2.07
CA LEU A 26 -0.59 6.45 -1.29
C LEU A 26 0.77 6.37 -0.59
N LEU A 27 1.04 5.27 0.12
CA LEU A 27 2.32 5.04 0.80
C LEU A 27 3.49 4.97 -0.18
N THR A 28 3.26 4.43 -1.37
CA THR A 28 4.27 4.35 -2.42
C THR A 28 4.63 5.74 -2.92
N VAL A 29 3.62 6.55 -3.26
CA VAL A 29 3.80 7.92 -3.73
C VAL A 29 4.50 8.76 -2.66
N ILE A 30 4.00 8.74 -1.42
CA ILE A 30 4.62 9.47 -0.30
C ILE A 30 6.08 9.04 -0.13
N SER A 31 6.36 7.74 -0.11
CA SER A 31 7.72 7.24 0.07
C SER A 31 8.66 7.68 -1.05
N LEU A 32 8.21 7.68 -2.31
CA LEU A 32 9.00 8.15 -3.45
C LEU A 32 9.25 9.65 -3.37
N LEU A 33 8.24 10.43 -2.96
CA LEU A 33 8.38 11.86 -2.76
C LEU A 33 9.37 12.17 -1.64
N PHE A 34 9.44 11.37 -0.57
CA PHE A 34 10.43 11.59 0.49
C PHE A 34 11.85 11.15 0.10
N SER A 35 11.99 10.04 -0.61
CA SER A 35 13.31 9.48 -0.94
C SER A 35 13.96 10.17 -2.15
N ASN A 36 13.17 10.58 -3.14
CA ASN A 36 13.65 11.03 -4.44
C ASN A 36 12.91 12.28 -4.93
N PHE A 37 12.47 13.16 -4.02
CA PHE A 37 11.75 14.40 -4.36
C PHE A 37 12.41 15.17 -5.50
N SER A 38 13.71 15.43 -5.35
CA SER A 38 14.51 16.22 -6.29
C SER A 38 14.61 15.52 -7.64
N ASP A 39 14.85 14.21 -7.65
CA ASP A 39 14.97 13.43 -8.90
C ASP A 39 13.63 13.38 -9.65
N ILE A 40 12.50 13.31 -8.94
CA ILE A 40 11.15 13.36 -9.53
C ILE A 40 10.86 14.73 -10.16
N ILE A 41 11.21 15.83 -9.48
CA ILE A 41 11.04 17.19 -10.03
C ILE A 41 11.92 17.41 -11.27
N ASN A 42 13.13 16.86 -11.25
CA ASN A 42 14.06 16.92 -12.37
C ASN A 42 13.77 15.90 -13.48
N LEU A 43 12.68 15.12 -13.36
CA LEU A 43 12.27 14.06 -14.31
C LEU A 43 13.35 12.98 -14.53
N ASP A 44 14.26 12.77 -13.59
CA ASP A 44 15.29 11.73 -13.64
C ASP A 44 14.74 10.39 -13.12
N PHE A 45 13.86 9.77 -13.90
CA PHE A 45 13.26 8.48 -13.56
C PHE A 45 14.25 7.31 -13.62
N ALA A 46 15.36 7.46 -14.34
CA ALA A 46 16.40 6.43 -14.41
C ALA A 46 17.05 6.25 -13.03
N LYS A 47 17.35 7.36 -12.36
CA LYS A 47 17.89 7.35 -11.00
C LYS A 47 16.86 6.88 -9.98
N VAL A 48 15.61 7.33 -10.07
CA VAL A 48 14.51 6.83 -9.21
C VAL A 48 14.35 5.30 -9.33
N TYR A 49 14.42 4.77 -10.55
CA TYR A 49 14.40 3.32 -10.81
C TYR A 49 15.58 2.61 -10.17
N HIS A 50 16.79 3.13 -10.37
CA HIS A 50 18.00 2.52 -9.82
C HIS A 50 17.96 2.46 -8.29
N ASP A 51 17.54 3.54 -7.64
CA ASP A 51 17.59 3.67 -6.18
C ASP A 51 16.49 2.87 -5.46
N ASN A 52 15.29 2.75 -6.06
CA ASN A 52 14.13 2.16 -5.37
C ASN A 52 13.67 0.82 -5.96
N PHE A 53 13.93 0.57 -7.24
CA PHE A 53 13.30 -0.51 -7.99
C PHE A 53 14.29 -1.54 -8.57
N SER A 54 15.59 -1.21 -8.64
CA SER A 54 16.60 -2.12 -9.19
C SER A 54 16.93 -3.29 -8.24
N GLY A 55 17.34 -4.43 -8.81
CA GLY A 55 17.84 -5.58 -8.07
C GLY A 55 16.88 -6.12 -6.99
N ASN A 56 17.29 -6.06 -5.73
CA ASN A 56 16.49 -6.52 -4.58
C ASN A 56 15.87 -5.38 -3.76
N THR A 57 16.09 -4.12 -4.15
CA THR A 57 15.67 -2.93 -3.39
C THR A 57 14.15 -2.77 -3.42
N TRP A 58 13.51 -3.13 -4.54
CA TRP A 58 12.06 -3.12 -4.68
C TRP A 58 11.36 -4.00 -3.63
N LYS A 59 11.97 -5.13 -3.24
CA LYS A 59 11.40 -6.03 -2.21
C LYS A 59 11.34 -5.30 -0.89
N LYS A 60 12.43 -4.68 -0.45
CA LYS A 60 12.45 -3.90 0.80
C LYS A 60 11.51 -2.69 0.72
N PHE A 61 11.49 -2.03 -0.43
CA PHE A 61 10.65 -0.86 -0.67
C PHE A 61 9.15 -1.19 -0.55
N PHE A 62 8.68 -2.29 -1.14
CA PHE A 62 7.27 -2.68 -1.14
C PHE A 62 6.85 -3.54 0.04
N PHE A 63 7.71 -4.41 0.57
CA PHE A 63 7.34 -5.40 1.58
C PHE A 63 6.69 -4.77 2.82
N THR A 64 7.33 -3.76 3.40
CA THR A 64 6.79 -3.04 4.56
C THR A 64 5.47 -2.34 4.22
N LYS A 65 5.36 -1.74 3.02
CA LYS A 65 4.15 -1.04 2.58
C LYS A 65 2.99 -2.01 2.35
N VAL A 66 3.24 -3.18 1.76
CA VAL A 66 2.24 -4.22 1.53
C VAL A 66 1.69 -4.73 2.85
N ILE A 67 2.56 -5.04 3.83
CA ILE A 67 2.13 -5.50 5.15
C ILE A 67 1.26 -4.43 5.82
N LEU A 68 1.74 -3.18 5.89
CA LEU A 68 0.99 -2.08 6.49
C LEU A 68 -0.36 -1.86 5.80
N SER A 69 -0.40 -1.96 4.47
CA SER A 69 -1.61 -1.74 3.69
C SER A 69 -2.64 -2.84 3.87
N ILE A 70 -2.22 -4.11 3.92
CA ILE A 70 -3.10 -5.23 4.20
C ILE A 70 -3.66 -5.12 5.62
N SER A 71 -2.80 -4.87 6.62
CA SER A 71 -3.22 -4.68 8.00
C SER A 71 -4.22 -3.52 8.15
N TYR A 72 -3.93 -2.38 7.51
CA TYR A 72 -4.82 -1.22 7.52
C TYR A 72 -6.15 -1.50 6.80
N GLY A 73 -6.10 -2.13 5.63
CA GLY A 73 -7.31 -2.51 4.87
C GLY A 73 -8.21 -3.45 5.65
N MET A 74 -7.63 -4.44 6.36
CA MET A 74 -8.38 -5.35 7.24
C MET A 74 -9.00 -4.60 8.43
N PHE A 75 -8.22 -3.75 9.11
CA PHE A 75 -8.72 -2.94 10.22
C PHE A 75 -9.90 -2.04 9.79
N MET A 76 -9.75 -1.34 8.66
CA MET A 76 -10.79 -0.45 8.13
C MET A 76 -12.04 -1.19 7.68
N ALA A 77 -11.88 -2.37 7.06
CA ALA A 77 -13.00 -3.23 6.69
C ALA A 77 -13.76 -3.76 7.93
N HIS A 78 -13.06 -3.96 9.05
CA HIS A 78 -13.66 -4.36 10.32
C HIS A 78 -14.45 -3.21 10.97
N VAL A 79 -13.83 -2.04 11.08
CA VAL A 79 -14.40 -0.84 11.74
C VAL A 79 -15.55 -0.23 10.94
N ASN A 80 -15.77 -0.66 9.69
CA ASN A 80 -16.96 -0.37 8.90
C ASN A 80 -17.19 1.15 8.68
N LEU A 81 -16.11 1.88 8.37
CA LEU A 81 -16.15 3.31 8.02
C LEU A 81 -16.75 3.61 6.64
N ILE A 82 -17.23 2.59 5.93
CA ILE A 82 -17.97 2.73 4.68
C ILE A 82 -19.27 1.95 4.84
N LYS A 83 -20.31 2.66 5.29
CA LYS A 83 -21.71 2.22 5.23
C LYS A 83 -22.11 2.01 3.77
#